data_AF-A0A6I2QWM4-F1
#
_entry.id   AF-A0A6I2QWM4-F1
#
_cell.length_a   1.000
_cell.length_b   1.000
_cell.length_c   1.000
_cell.angle_alpha   90.00
_cell.angle_beta   90.00
_cell.angle_gamma   90.00
#
_symmetry.space_group_name_H-M   'P 1'
#
loop_
_entity.id
_entity.type
_entity.pdbx_description
1 polymer ?
#
loop_
_entity_poly.entity_id
_entity_poly.type
_entity_poly.pdbx_seq_one_letter_code
_entity_poly.pdbx_strand_id
1 'polypeptide(L)'
;MSIRLTQVELQSEEDTVIFLASGHLNCVEQVKPLLEAETFLEDHDGETIEVSLSHYLYGDEGPAYDADQNHIRLIQAVEDTPDWIGELGNFLLQHARLVDELMFTIPSQPDEQP
;
A
#
# COMPACT_ATOMS: atom_id res chain seq x y z
N MET A 1 -12.00 5.02 -16.70
CA MET A 1 -11.59 5.70 -15.46
C MET A 1 -10.56 4.79 -14.80
N SER A 2 -9.37 5.32 -14.51
CA SER A 2 -8.26 4.54 -13.95
C SER A 2 -8.14 4.76 -12.45
N ILE A 3 -7.82 3.71 -11.70
CA ILE A 3 -7.73 3.74 -10.24
C ILE A 3 -6.29 3.53 -9.85
N ARG A 4 -5.82 4.38 -8.94
CA ARG A 4 -4.44 4.35 -8.44
C ARG A 4 -4.42 3.65 -7.10
N LEU A 5 -3.52 2.68 -6.98
CA LEU A 5 -3.27 1.93 -5.77
C LEU A 5 -1.77 2.01 -5.49
N THR A 6 -1.40 2.00 -4.22
CA THR A 6 0.00 1.87 -3.79
C THR A 6 0.09 0.64 -2.91
N GLN A 7 0.90 -0.35 -3.29
CA GLN A 7 1.33 -1.38 -2.35
C GLN A 7 2.42 -0.78 -1.47
N VAL A 8 2.19 -0.82 -0.17
CA VAL A 8 3.14 -0.42 0.86
C VAL A 8 3.75 -1.70 1.42
N GLU A 9 5.07 -1.75 1.49
CA GLU A 9 5.82 -2.79 2.17
C GLU A 9 6.71 -2.11 3.21
N LEU A 10 6.53 -2.50 4.47
CA LEU A 10 7.37 -2.09 5.59
C LEU A 10 8.17 -3.31 6.02
N GLN A 11 9.48 -3.16 6.06
CA GLN A 11 10.40 -4.23 6.40
C GLN A 11 11.30 -3.80 7.55
N SER A 12 11.31 -4.60 8.62
CA SER A 12 12.28 -4.53 9.70
C SER A 12 13.35 -5.61 9.51
N GLU A 13 14.27 -5.80 10.48
CA GLU A 13 15.25 -6.90 10.39
C GLU A 13 14.60 -8.28 10.50
N GLU A 14 13.51 -8.40 11.27
CA GLU A 14 12.89 -9.68 11.63
C GLU A 14 11.49 -9.89 11.03
N ASP A 15 10.82 -8.82 10.58
CA ASP A 15 9.42 -8.87 10.12
C ASP A 15 9.17 -8.05 8.85
N THR A 16 8.05 -8.34 8.18
CA THR A 16 7.60 -7.61 7.00
C THR A 16 6.08 -7.58 6.95
N VAL A 17 5.52 -6.38 6.81
CA VAL A 17 4.10 -6.19 6.49
C VAL A 17 3.95 -5.59 5.10
N ILE A 18 3.04 -6.17 4.31
CA ILE A 18 2.69 -5.67 2.98
C ILE A 18 1.20 -5.36 3.00
N PHE A 19 0.80 -4.17 2.59
CA PHE A 19 -0.61 -3.80 2.47
C PHE A 19 -0.88 -2.91 1.26
N LEU A 20 -2.15 -2.77 0.88
CA LEU A 20 -2.54 -1.87 -0.20
C LEU A 20 -3.11 -0.58 0.38
N ALA A 21 -2.80 0.55 -0.24
CA ALA A 21 -3.36 1.85 0.07
C ALA A 21 -3.96 2.47 -1.19
N SER A 22 -5.04 3.21 -1.03
CA SER A 22 -5.66 3.94 -2.14
C SER A 22 -4.81 5.17 -2.54
N GLY A 23 -4.75 5.46 -3.84
CA GLY A 23 -4.06 6.64 -4.35
C GLY A 23 -2.57 6.40 -4.62
N HIS A 24 -1.80 7.50 -4.57
CA HIS A 24 -0.37 7.53 -4.88
C HIS A 24 0.38 8.15 -3.70
N LEU A 25 1.07 7.31 -2.93
CA LEU A 25 1.82 7.74 -1.75
C LEU A 25 3.25 8.12 -2.15
N ASN A 26 3.70 9.30 -1.77
CA ASN A 26 4.98 9.85 -2.25
C ASN A 26 6.04 9.98 -1.15
N CYS A 27 5.67 9.73 0.10
CA CYS A 27 6.59 9.85 1.22
C CYS A 27 6.08 9.08 2.45
N VAL A 28 7.01 8.81 3.36
CA VAL A 28 6.77 8.13 4.64
C VAL A 28 5.68 8.81 5.48
N GLU A 29 5.59 10.15 5.46
CA GLU A 29 4.59 10.88 6.26
C GLU A 29 3.14 10.60 5.82
N GLN A 30 2.94 10.12 4.59
CA GLN A 30 1.63 9.66 4.11
C GLN A 30 1.35 8.18 4.47
N VAL A 31 2.39 7.42 4.79
CA VAL A 31 2.32 6.00 5.17
C VAL A 31 2.05 5.85 6.67
N LYS A 32 2.77 6.60 7.51
CA LYS A 32 2.66 6.56 8.98
C LYS A 32 1.23 6.58 9.55
N PRO A 33 0.28 7.40 9.05
CA PRO A 33 -1.07 7.45 9.62
C PRO A 33 -2.00 6.31 9.14
N LEU A 34 -1.51 5.38 8.32
CA LEU A 34 -2.26 4.20 7.89
C LEU A 34 -2.23 3.17 9.02
N LEU A 35 -3.38 2.57 9.35
CA LEU A 35 -3.54 1.73 10.54
C LEU A 35 -2.52 0.57 10.60
N GLU A 36 -2.28 -0.09 9.47
CA GLU A 36 -1.33 -1.19 9.34
C GLU A 36 0.11 -0.71 9.54
N ALA A 37 0.45 0.48 9.05
CA ALA A 37 1.75 1.07 9.26
C ALA A 37 1.95 1.53 10.70
N GLU A 38 0.96 2.19 11.28
CA GLU A 38 1.00 2.65 12.67
C GLU A 38 1.24 1.45 13.61
N THR A 39 0.46 0.38 13.45
CA THR A 39 0.62 -0.85 14.25
C THR A 39 2.01 -1.46 14.08
N PHE A 40 2.48 -1.60 12.84
CA PHE A 40 3.79 -2.19 12.57
C PHE A 40 4.95 -1.35 13.14
N LEU A 41 4.86 -0.02 13.03
CA LEU A 41 5.87 0.89 13.54
C LEU A 41 5.89 0.94 15.07
N GLU A 42 4.73 0.80 15.73
CA GLU A 42 4.65 0.68 17.19
C GLU A 42 5.29 -0.63 17.70
N ASP A 43 5.07 -1.74 16.99
CA ASP A 43 5.64 -3.04 17.34
C ASP A 43 7.16 -3.11 17.13
N HIS A 44 7.70 -2.27 16.25
CA HIS A 44 9.12 -2.20 15.88
C HIS A 44 9.74 -0.84 16.24
N ASP A 45 9.29 -0.23 17.35
CA ASP A 45 9.81 1.06 17.80
C ASP A 45 11.32 1.00 18.05
N GLY A 46 12.04 2.01 17.56
CA GLY A 46 13.50 2.07 17.63
C GLY A 46 14.25 1.26 16.57
N GLU A 47 13.59 0.52 15.70
CA GLU A 47 14.23 -0.19 14.59
C GLU A 47 14.38 0.69 13.33
N THR A 48 15.30 0.30 12.45
CA THR A 48 15.37 0.90 11.11
C THR A 48 14.41 0.16 10.20
N ILE A 49 13.44 0.89 9.63
CA ILE A 49 12.40 0.32 8.78
C ILE A 49 12.62 0.76 7.33
N GLU A 50 12.72 -0.21 6.42
CA GLU A 50 12.68 0.03 4.99
C GLU A 50 11.22 0.13 4.53
N VAL A 51 10.92 1.14 3.72
CA VAL A 51 9.57 1.39 3.20
C VAL A 51 9.63 1.36 1.69
N SER A 52 8.95 0.39 1.08
CA SER A 52 8.82 0.28 -0.37
C SER A 52 7.39 0.58 -0.80
N LEU A 53 7.23 1.47 -1.79
CA LEU A 53 5.95 1.88 -2.35
C LEU A 53 5.91 1.48 -3.82
N SER A 54 5.04 0.53 -4.18
CA SER A 54 4.81 0.12 -5.57
C SER A 54 3.47 0.67 -6.06
N HIS A 55 3.50 1.51 -7.08
CA HIS A 55 2.32 2.21 -7.59
C HIS A 55 1.71 1.45 -8.76
N TYR A 56 0.40 1.22 -8.67
CA TYR A 56 -0.35 0.49 -9.66
C TYR A 56 -1.47 1.34 -10.24
N LEU A 57 -1.71 1.15 -11.54
CA LEU A 57 -2.85 1.70 -12.25
C LEU A 57 -3.77 0.55 -12.68
N TYR A 58 -4.98 0.53 -12.16
CA TYR A 58 -6.02 -0.41 -12.54
C TYR A 58 -7.03 0.27 -13.46
N GLY A 59 -7.41 -0.39 -14.57
CA GLY A 59 -8.52 0.04 -15.42
C GLY A 59 -8.17 0.94 -16.60
N ASP A 60 -6.94 0.87 -17.13
CA ASP A 60 -6.61 1.47 -18.42
C ASP A 60 -6.24 0.40 -19.47
N GLU A 61 -7.10 0.35 -20.49
CA GLU A 61 -6.92 -0.22 -21.84
C GLU A 61 -7.10 -1.74 -22.08
N GLY A 62 -8.32 -2.10 -22.47
CA GLY A 62 -8.60 -3.24 -23.35
C GLY A 62 -10.06 -3.27 -23.80
N PRO A 63 -10.39 -3.67 -25.05
CA PRO A 63 -11.78 -3.74 -25.56
C PRO A 63 -12.67 -4.76 -24.83
N ALA A 64 -12.10 -5.53 -23.90
CA ALA A 64 -12.79 -6.47 -23.01
C ALA A 64 -13.10 -5.89 -21.62
N TYR A 65 -12.72 -4.65 -21.33
CA TYR A 65 -12.93 -4.01 -20.03
C TYR A 65 -14.29 -3.30 -19.99
N ASP A 66 -15.28 -3.95 -19.38
CA ASP A 66 -16.50 -3.26 -18.94
C ASP A 66 -16.15 -2.44 -17.70
N ALA A 67 -15.76 -1.19 -17.95
CA ALA A 67 -15.29 -0.27 -16.94
C ALA A 67 -16.32 -0.04 -15.82
N ASP A 68 -17.61 -0.15 -16.12
CA ASP A 68 -18.67 0.18 -15.19
C ASP A 68 -18.89 -0.96 -14.18
N GLN A 69 -18.87 -2.22 -14.63
CA GLN A 69 -19.02 -3.39 -13.75
C GLN A 69 -17.81 -3.59 -12.81
N ASN A 70 -16.60 -3.40 -13.34
CA ASN A 70 -15.38 -3.52 -12.53
C ASN A 70 -15.22 -2.33 -11.56
N HIS A 71 -15.69 -1.14 -11.94
CA HIS A 71 -15.71 0.02 -11.05
C HIS A 71 -16.69 -0.14 -9.90
N ILE A 72 -17.90 -0.68 -10.13
CA ILE A 72 -18.88 -0.98 -9.07
C ILE A 72 -18.33 -2.02 -8.09
N ARG A 73 -17.73 -3.11 -8.60
CA ARG A 73 -17.11 -4.14 -7.74
C ARG A 73 -15.98 -3.58 -6.89
N LEU A 74 -15.23 -2.61 -7.42
CA LEU A 74 -14.16 -1.98 -6.68
C LEU A 74 -14.66 -1.01 -5.62
N ILE A 75 -15.62 -0.14 -5.95
CA ILE A 75 -16.20 0.79 -4.97
C ILE A 75 -16.79 0.01 -3.80
N GLN A 76 -17.56 -1.04 -4.08
CA GLN A 76 -18.14 -1.90 -3.04
C GLN A 76 -17.07 -2.54 -2.17
N ALA A 77 -15.99 -3.04 -2.77
CA ALA A 77 -14.96 -3.73 -2.01
C ALA A 77 -14.01 -2.77 -1.24
N VAL A 78 -13.89 -1.51 -1.69
CA VAL A 78 -13.24 -0.40 -0.99
C VAL A 78 -14.09 0.11 0.19
N GLU A 79 -15.41 0.17 0.03
CA GLU A 79 -16.34 0.63 1.07
C GLU A 79 -16.57 -0.42 2.18
N ASP A 80 -16.55 -1.72 1.86
CA ASP A 80 -16.94 -2.79 2.79
C ASP A 80 -15.80 -3.44 3.60
N THR A 81 -14.52 -3.12 3.34
CA THR A 81 -13.40 -3.84 3.96
C THR A 81 -12.23 -2.92 4.29
N PRO A 82 -11.87 -2.73 5.57
CA PRO A 82 -10.62 -2.06 5.97
C PRO A 82 -9.38 -2.91 5.67
N ASP A 83 -9.49 -4.24 5.72
CA ASP A 83 -8.39 -5.18 5.46
C ASP A 83 -8.30 -5.52 3.96
N TRP A 84 -7.61 -4.68 3.18
CA TRP A 84 -7.56 -4.79 1.71
C TRP A 84 -6.71 -5.94 1.16
N ILE A 85 -6.00 -6.72 1.99
CA ILE A 85 -5.09 -7.78 1.55
C ILE A 85 -5.76 -9.17 1.58
N GLY A 86 -7.05 -9.21 1.29
CA GLY A 86 -7.73 -10.46 0.98
C GLY A 86 -7.56 -10.88 -0.48
N GLU A 87 -8.54 -11.60 -0.99
CA GLU A 87 -8.63 -12.00 -2.40
C GLU A 87 -8.76 -10.80 -3.35
N LEU A 88 -9.37 -9.71 -2.90
CA LEU A 88 -9.56 -8.50 -3.70
C LEU A 88 -8.23 -7.79 -4.00
N GLY A 89 -7.39 -7.55 -2.99
CA GLY A 89 -6.09 -6.91 -3.20
C GLY A 89 -5.23 -7.68 -4.19
N ASN A 90 -5.18 -9.00 -4.05
CA ASN A 90 -4.50 -9.89 -4.99
C ASN A 90 -5.11 -9.84 -6.40
N PHE A 91 -6.44 -9.86 -6.52
CA PHE A 91 -7.11 -9.71 -7.80
C PHE A 91 -6.75 -8.40 -8.49
N LEU A 92 -6.70 -7.29 -7.74
CA LEU A 92 -6.33 -5.99 -8.28
C LEU A 92 -4.89 -5.95 -8.73
N LEU A 93 -3.95 -6.44 -7.92
CA LEU A 93 -2.54 -6.50 -8.27
C LEU A 93 -2.29 -7.34 -9.54
N GLN A 94 -3.01 -8.45 -9.72
CA GLN A 94 -2.89 -9.29 -10.93
C GLN A 94 -3.33 -8.59 -12.22
N HIS A 95 -4.23 -7.61 -12.13
CA HIS A 95 -4.83 -6.93 -13.27
C HIS A 95 -4.43 -5.46 -13.38
N ALA A 96 -3.69 -4.94 -12.40
CA ALA A 96 -3.18 -3.59 -12.40
C ALA A 96 -1.79 -3.55 -13.02
N ARG A 97 -1.47 -2.44 -13.66
CA ARG A 97 -0.17 -2.18 -14.25
C ARG A 97 0.70 -1.46 -13.22
N LEU A 98 1.88 -1.99 -12.92
CA LEU A 98 2.91 -1.26 -12.17
C LEU A 98 3.36 -0.04 -12.99
N VAL A 99 3.38 1.13 -12.37
CA VAL A 99 3.70 2.41 -13.02
C VAL A 99 4.87 3.17 -12.38
N ASP A 100 5.14 2.97 -11.09
CA ASP A 100 6.24 3.64 -10.39
C ASP A 100 6.61 2.88 -9.10
N GLU A 101 7.83 3.06 -8.62
CA GLU A 101 8.34 2.46 -7.37
C GLU A 101 9.20 3.48 -6.61
N LEU A 102 8.94 3.62 -5.30
CA LEU A 102 9.70 4.50 -4.41
C LEU A 102 10.19 3.70 -3.19
N MET A 103 11.37 4.06 -2.69
CA MET A 103 11.97 3.43 -1.52
C MET A 103 12.43 4.50 -0.54
N PHE A 104 12.14 4.30 0.74
CA PHE A 104 12.52 5.17 1.84
C PHE A 104 13.07 4.34 3.00
N THR A 105 13.75 5.02 3.91
CA THR A 105 14.22 4.45 5.16
C THR A 105 13.74 5.32 6.31
N ILE A 106 13.06 4.72 7.28
CA ILE A 106 12.80 5.32 8.58
C ILE A 106 13.95 4.89 9.48
N PRO A 107 14.87 5.80 9.85
CA PRO A 107 15.98 5.44 10.70
C PRO A 107 15.49 5.12 12.12
N SER A 108 16.14 4.17 12.78
CA SER A 108 16.04 4.00 14.23
C SER A 108 16.24 5.35 14.92
N GLN A 109 15.36 5.71 15.86
CA GLN A 109 15.59 6.92 16.64
C GLN A 109 16.94 6.83 17.36
N PRO A 110 17.77 7.88 17.33
CA PRO A 110 18.98 7.87 18.14
C PRO A 110 18.57 7.82 19.61
N ASP A 111 19.10 6.85 20.35
CA ASP A 111 19.00 6.78 21.81
C ASP A 111 19.21 8.18 22.41
N GLU A 112 18.15 8.81 22.91
CA GLU A 112 18.29 9.92 23.85
C GLU A 112 18.79 9.33 25.17
N GLN A 113 20.11 9.12 25.27
CA GLN A 113 20.81 8.91 26.53
C GLN A 113 21.15 10.25 27.19
N PRO A 114 21.12 10.32 28.53
CA PRO A 114 20.01 10.77 29.38
C PRO A 114 20.01 12.28 29.71
#